data_AF-A0A0J9WMZ7-F1
#
_entry.id   AF-A0A0J9WMZ7-F1
#
_cell.length_a   1.000
_cell.length_b   1.000
_cell.length_c   1.000
_cell.angle_alpha   90.00
_cell.angle_beta   90.00
_cell.angle_gamma   90.00
#
_symmetry.space_group_name_H-M   'P 1'
#
loop_
_entity.id
_entity.type
_entity.pdbx_description
1 polymer ?
#
loop_
_entity_poly.entity_id
_entity_poly.type
_entity_poly.pdbx_seq_one_letter_code
_entity_poly.pdbx_strand_id
1 'polypeptide(L)'
;MDISYRAKLCELIGLHRFGFPMVLLTATLPVVLEDWFRDEMLAKSAIIVRDRTIKLNCQYQVQQVKPGRGALEERTAEVIRQLDRDMTGHQKGVIYCRSKKQCEAIAEEIGCGFHHSGMSEKDRVEAR
;
A
#
# COMPACT_ATOMS: atom_id res chain seq x y z
N MET A 1 3.68 -21.30 -9.40
CA MET A 1 2.60 -20.58 -8.69
C MET A 1 1.37 -20.69 -9.58
N ASP A 2 0.14 -20.61 -9.11
CA ASP A 2 -1.06 -20.76 -9.96
C ASP A 2 -1.93 -19.50 -9.75
N ILE A 3 -2.52 -18.97 -10.84
CA ILE A 3 -3.40 -17.79 -10.80
C ILE A 3 -4.71 -18.07 -10.04
N SER A 4 -4.96 -19.33 -9.67
CA SER A 4 -6.03 -19.76 -8.77
C SER A 4 -6.05 -19.07 -7.41
N TYR A 5 -4.97 -18.35 -7.02
CA TYR A 5 -5.02 -17.44 -5.86
C TYR A 5 -6.16 -16.41 -5.96
N ARG A 6 -6.61 -16.09 -7.19
CA ARG A 6 -7.85 -15.37 -7.50
C ARG A 6 -8.51 -15.98 -8.75
N ALA A 7 -9.36 -16.98 -8.57
CA ALA A 7 -10.02 -17.71 -9.66
C ALA A 7 -10.66 -16.81 -10.75
N LYS A 8 -11.26 -15.67 -10.39
CA LYS A 8 -11.83 -14.72 -11.36
C LYS A 8 -10.82 -14.10 -12.32
N LEU A 9 -9.54 -14.06 -11.95
CA LEU A 9 -8.48 -13.53 -12.81
C LEU A 9 -8.29 -14.40 -14.06
N CYS A 10 -8.52 -15.72 -13.94
CA CYS A 10 -8.45 -16.65 -15.06
C CYS A 10 -9.49 -16.32 -16.15
N GLU A 11 -10.64 -15.74 -15.77
CA GLU A 11 -11.69 -15.38 -16.71
C GLU A 11 -11.26 -14.26 -17.67
N LEU A 12 -10.28 -13.42 -17.27
CA LEU A 12 -9.75 -12.32 -18.10
C LEU A 12 -9.03 -12.83 -19.35
N ILE A 13 -8.53 -14.06 -19.34
CA ILE A 13 -7.94 -14.71 -20.53
C ILE A 13 -8.95 -14.71 -21.68
N GLY A 14 -10.24 -14.81 -21.36
CA GLY A 14 -11.31 -14.76 -22.36
C GLY A 14 -11.33 -13.46 -23.17
N LEU A 15 -10.76 -12.35 -22.69
CA LEU A 15 -10.75 -11.07 -23.39
C LEU A 15 -9.92 -11.08 -24.68
N HIS A 16 -8.93 -11.98 -24.78
CA HIS A 16 -8.12 -12.14 -25.99
C HIS A 16 -8.95 -12.46 -27.24
N ARG A 17 -10.15 -13.06 -27.09
CA ARG A 17 -11.06 -13.39 -28.20
C ARG A 17 -11.53 -12.17 -28.99
N PHE A 18 -11.48 -10.98 -28.39
CA PHE A 18 -11.92 -9.74 -29.02
C PHE A 18 -10.82 -9.04 -29.82
N GLY A 19 -9.57 -9.54 -29.77
CA GLY A 19 -8.46 -9.00 -30.56
C GLY A 19 -7.98 -7.62 -30.15
N PHE A 20 -8.37 -7.12 -28.96
CA PHE A 20 -7.92 -5.83 -28.45
C PHE A 20 -6.59 -5.96 -27.68
N PRO A 21 -5.69 -4.95 -27.77
CA PRO A 21 -4.50 -4.90 -26.93
C PRO A 21 -4.85 -4.88 -25.45
N MET A 22 -4.15 -5.69 -24.64
CA MET A 22 -4.30 -5.68 -23.19
C MET A 22 -3.07 -5.07 -22.52
N VAL A 23 -3.33 -4.29 -21.47
CA VAL A 23 -2.29 -3.72 -20.59
C VAL A 23 -2.46 -4.31 -19.20
N LEU A 24 -1.46 -5.07 -18.73
CA LEU A 24 -1.46 -5.74 -17.43
C LEU A 24 -0.51 -5.00 -16.48
N LEU A 25 -1.03 -4.46 -15.38
CA LEU A 25 -0.26 -3.67 -14.42
C LEU A 25 0.01 -4.46 -13.15
N THR A 26 1.29 -4.50 -12.73
CA THR A 26 1.72 -5.15 -11.50
C THR A 26 2.85 -4.35 -10.85
N ALA A 27 2.81 -4.25 -9.52
CA ALA A 27 3.87 -3.61 -8.75
C ALA A 27 4.92 -4.61 -8.24
N THR A 28 4.57 -5.90 -8.13
CA THR A 28 5.32 -6.88 -7.32
C THR A 28 5.70 -8.15 -8.07
N LEU A 29 5.52 -8.23 -9.40
CA LEU A 29 5.89 -9.41 -10.18
C LEU A 29 7.41 -9.65 -10.13
N PRO A 30 7.88 -10.73 -9.47
CA PRO A 30 9.29 -11.11 -9.49
C PRO A 30 9.69 -11.54 -10.89
N VAL A 31 10.94 -11.27 -11.28
CA VAL A 31 11.48 -11.64 -12.61
C VAL A 31 11.36 -13.15 -12.87
N VAL A 32 11.61 -13.97 -11.85
CA VAL A 32 11.49 -15.44 -11.93
C VAL A 32 10.07 -15.95 -12.20
N LEU A 33 9.04 -15.11 -12.06
CA LEU A 33 7.65 -15.45 -12.33
C LEU A 33 7.13 -14.84 -13.64
N GLU A 34 7.95 -14.12 -14.42
CA GLU A 34 7.50 -13.47 -15.65
C GLU A 34 7.04 -14.48 -16.70
N ASP A 35 7.84 -15.52 -16.96
CA ASP A 35 7.49 -16.56 -17.95
C ASP A 35 6.19 -17.27 -17.58
N TRP A 36 6.07 -17.62 -16.30
CA TRP A 36 4.84 -18.18 -15.76
C TRP A 36 3.65 -17.24 -15.96
N PHE A 37 3.78 -15.96 -15.61
CA PHE A 37 2.70 -14.98 -15.77
C PHE A 37 2.30 -14.79 -17.23
N ARG A 38 3.26 -14.84 -18.15
CA ARG A 38 2.99 -14.78 -19.60
C ARG A 38 2.19 -15.98 -20.08
N ASP A 39 2.52 -17.17 -19.60
CA ASP A 39 1.79 -18.39 -19.95
C ASP A 39 0.35 -18.34 -19.42
N GLU A 40 0.18 -18.02 -18.14
CA GLU A 40 -1.14 -17.95 -17.51
C GLU A 40 -2.04 -16.88 -18.11
N MET A 41 -1.50 -15.74 -18.54
CA MET A 41 -2.28 -14.65 -19.13
C MET A 41 -2.40 -14.72 -20.66
N LEU A 42 -1.94 -15.81 -21.29
CA LEU A 42 -1.78 -15.92 -22.76
C LEU A 42 -1.08 -14.69 -23.38
N ALA A 43 -0.09 -14.17 -22.67
CA ALA A 43 0.62 -12.92 -22.96
C ALA A 43 2.07 -13.17 -23.40
N LYS A 44 2.32 -14.27 -24.13
CA LYS A 44 3.69 -14.66 -24.56
C LYS A 44 4.42 -13.56 -25.34
N SER A 45 3.70 -12.82 -26.18
CA SER A 45 4.24 -11.72 -26.98
C SER A 45 4.25 -10.36 -26.26
N ALA A 46 3.83 -10.28 -24.99
CA ALA A 46 3.74 -9.00 -24.29
C ALA A 46 5.12 -8.34 -24.12
N ILE A 47 5.16 -7.03 -24.23
CA ILE A 47 6.35 -6.25 -23.88
C ILE A 47 6.29 -6.01 -22.36
N ILE A 48 7.34 -6.39 -21.64
CA ILE A 48 7.46 -6.08 -20.21
C ILE A 48 8.25 -4.79 -20.08
N VAL A 49 7.58 -3.78 -19.52
CA VAL A 49 8.21 -2.53 -19.10
C VAL A 49 8.36 -2.58 -17.59
N ARG A 50 9.60 -2.49 -17.10
CA ARG A 50 9.94 -2.54 -15.69
C ARG A 50 10.67 -1.27 -15.30
N ASP A 51 10.19 -0.64 -14.23
CA ASP A 51 10.86 0.51 -13.63
C ASP A 51 11.47 0.16 -12.27
N ARG A 52 12.44 0.96 -11.83
CA ARG A 52 13.08 0.81 -10.52
C ARG A 52 12.11 1.27 -9.44
N THR A 53 12.06 0.55 -8.33
CA THR A 53 11.25 0.92 -7.16
C THR A 53 11.94 1.93 -6.24
N ILE A 54 13.11 2.43 -6.62
CA ILE A 54 13.93 3.35 -5.80
C ILE A 54 13.27 4.73 -5.79
N LYS A 55 13.03 5.26 -4.59
CA LYS A 55 12.58 6.64 -4.37
C LYS A 55 13.74 7.49 -3.86
N LEU A 56 14.38 8.24 -4.76
CA LEU A 56 15.58 9.05 -4.45
C LEU A 56 15.31 10.19 -3.46
N ASN A 57 14.05 10.61 -3.33
CA ASN A 57 13.61 11.66 -2.41
C ASN A 57 13.07 11.12 -1.08
N CYS A 58 13.32 9.84 -0.75
CA CYS A 58 12.84 9.20 0.47
C CYS A 58 14.02 8.86 1.39
N GLN A 59 13.91 9.28 2.65
CA GLN A 59 14.83 8.87 3.71
C GLN A 59 14.17 7.79 4.57
N TYR A 60 14.93 6.73 4.87
CA TYR A 60 14.47 5.63 5.71
C TYR A 60 15.14 5.72 7.09
N GLN A 61 14.33 5.69 8.15
CA GLN A 61 14.81 5.65 9.53
C GLN A 61 14.11 4.53 10.28
N VAL A 62 14.85 3.85 11.16
CA VAL A 62 14.32 2.79 12.02
C VAL A 62 14.69 3.12 13.46
N GLN A 63 13.68 3.19 14.33
CA GLN A 63 13.88 3.37 15.76
C GLN A 63 13.45 2.10 16.49
N GLN A 64 14.33 1.59 17.34
CA GLN A 64 13.99 0.47 18.23
C GLN A 64 13.30 1.02 19.48
N VAL A 65 12.09 0.53 19.76
CA VAL A 65 11.34 0.88 20.96
C VAL A 65 11.44 -0.28 21.94
N LYS A 66 11.76 0.02 23.20
CA LYS A 66 11.80 -1.00 24.25
C LYS A 66 10.39 -1.60 24.43
N PRO A 67 10.27 -2.94 24.55
CA PRO A 67 8.98 -3.57 24.78
C PRO A 67 8.31 -3.02 26.04
N GLY A 68 7.05 -2.63 25.91
CA GLY A 68 6.21 -2.11 26.98
C GLY A 68 4.79 -1.95 26.47
N ARG A 69 3.80 -2.06 27.37
CA ARG A 69 2.40 -1.82 26.98
C ARG A 69 2.24 -0.36 26.58
N GLY A 70 1.82 -0.09 25.35
CA GLY A 70 1.64 1.28 24.84
C GLY A 70 2.92 2.00 24.42
N ALA A 71 4.09 1.40 24.62
CA ALA A 71 5.38 2.08 24.39
C ALA A 71 5.58 2.50 22.93
N LEU A 72 5.05 1.74 21.97
CA LEU A 72 5.15 2.06 20.55
C LEU A 72 4.24 3.24 20.20
N GLU A 73 3.02 3.24 20.72
CA GLU A 73 2.03 4.30 20.55
C GLU A 73 2.53 5.63 21.13
N GLU A 74 2.99 5.61 22.38
CA GLU A 74 3.58 6.78 23.06
C GLU A 74 4.77 7.34 22.26
N ARG A 75 5.71 6.46 21.87
CA ARG A 75 6.85 6.89 21.07
C ARG A 75 6.44 7.44 19.70
N THR A 76 5.42 6.87 19.08
CA THR A 76 4.89 7.34 17.80
C THR A 76 4.30 8.74 17.96
N ALA A 77 3.48 8.97 18.99
CA ALA A 77 2.90 10.27 19.29
C ALA A 77 3.97 11.33 19.59
N GLU A 78 5.02 11.00 20.34
CA GLU A 78 6.17 11.89 20.55
C GLU A 78 6.84 12.30 19.24
N VAL A 79 7.16 11.33 18.38
CA VAL A 79 7.83 11.58 17.09
C VAL A 79 6.96 12.46 16.20
N ILE A 80 5.65 12.21 16.16
CA ILE A 80 4.72 13.00 15.33
C ILE A 80 4.60 14.42 15.86
N ARG A 81 4.44 14.63 17.18
CA ARG A 81 4.42 15.97 17.77
C ARG A 81 5.71 16.74 17.49
N GLN A 82 6.86 16.04 17.41
CA GLN A 82 8.11 16.67 17.01
C GLN A 82 8.10 17.06 15.53
N LEU A 83 7.73 16.15 14.64
CA LEU A 83 7.67 16.40 13.20
C LEU A 83 6.66 17.51 12.86
N ASP A 84 5.51 17.54 13.52
CA ASP A 84 4.46 18.53 13.29
C ASP A 84 4.93 19.96 13.57
N ARG A 85 5.81 20.14 14.58
CA ARG A 85 6.45 21.44 14.84
C ARG A 85 7.41 21.88 13.75
N ASP A 86 8.05 20.92 13.08
CA ASP A 86 9.02 21.17 12.01
C ASP A 86 8.34 21.24 10.63
N MET A 87 7.09 20.79 10.53
CA MET A 87 6.31 20.83 9.29
C MET A 87 5.87 22.27 8.98
N THR A 88 6.01 22.65 7.71
CA THR A 88 5.66 23.99 7.20
C THR A 88 4.70 23.88 6.02
N GLY A 89 3.82 24.87 5.89
CA GLY A 89 2.89 24.98 4.76
C GLY A 89 1.91 23.80 4.67
N HIS A 90 1.93 23.09 3.54
CA HIS A 90 0.97 22.02 3.22
C HIS A 90 1.58 20.61 3.31
N GLN A 91 2.64 20.43 4.11
CA GLN A 91 3.19 19.11 4.34
C GLN A 91 2.14 18.20 5.01
N LYS A 92 2.10 16.93 4.62
CA LYS A 92 1.16 15.93 5.14
C LYS A 92 1.90 14.66 5.56
N GLY A 93 1.43 14.01 6.60
CA GLY A 93 1.92 12.73 7.10
C GLY A 93 0.88 11.63 6.99
N VAL A 94 1.32 10.38 6.95
CA VAL A 94 0.46 9.19 7.04
C VAL A 94 1.07 8.23 8.06
N ILE A 95 0.23 7.75 8.98
CA ILE A 95 0.62 6.81 10.03
C ILE A 95 -0.07 5.48 9.76
N TYR A 96 0.72 4.44 9.51
CA TYR A 96 0.19 3.10 9.35
C TYR A 96 0.18 2.36 10.68
N CYS A 97 -1.01 1.94 11.10
CA CYS A 97 -1.22 1.19 12.34
C CYS A 97 -1.47 -0.29 12.06
N ARG A 98 -1.19 -1.15 13.05
CA ARG A 98 -1.36 -2.61 12.93
C ARG A 98 -2.83 -3.03 12.92
N SER A 99 -3.69 -2.30 13.63
CA SER A 99 -5.10 -2.63 13.77
C SER A 99 -5.99 -1.38 13.69
N LYS A 100 -7.28 -1.57 13.40
CA LYS A 100 -8.28 -0.50 13.36
C LYS A 100 -8.37 0.24 14.70
N LYS A 101 -8.47 -0.52 15.80
CA LYS A 101 -8.48 0.01 17.17
C LYS A 101 -7.24 0.85 17.49
N GLN A 102 -6.06 0.40 17.07
CA GLN A 102 -4.83 1.18 17.28
C GLN A 102 -4.82 2.46 16.44
N CYS A 103 -5.35 2.41 15.21
CA CYS A 103 -5.49 3.56 14.33
C CYS A 103 -6.37 4.65 14.97
N GLU A 104 -7.55 4.26 15.46
CA GLU A 104 -8.49 5.17 16.12
C GLU A 104 -7.88 5.76 17.40
N ALA A 105 -7.27 4.94 18.26
CA ALA A 105 -6.66 5.41 19.51
C ALA A 105 -5.50 6.40 19.30
N ILE A 106 -4.60 6.13 18.34
CA ILE A 106 -3.50 7.05 18.03
C ILE A 106 -4.05 8.35 17.41
N ALA A 107 -5.05 8.24 16.54
CA ALA A 107 -5.65 9.41 15.92
C ALA A 107 -6.34 10.33 16.95
N GLU A 108 -7.03 9.75 17.93
CA GLU A 108 -7.59 10.49 19.07
C GLU A 108 -6.49 11.14 19.92
N GLU A 109 -5.41 10.41 20.24
CA GLU A 109 -4.29 10.93 21.05
C GLU A 109 -3.58 12.13 20.40
N ILE A 110 -3.45 12.11 19.07
CA ILE A 110 -2.72 13.13 18.30
C ILE A 110 -3.67 14.23 17.78
N GLY A 111 -4.98 13.98 17.78
CA GLY A 111 -5.98 14.92 17.27
C GLY A 111 -6.05 14.98 15.74
N CYS A 112 -5.83 13.85 15.05
CA CYS A 112 -5.91 13.77 13.58
C CYS A 112 -7.04 12.86 13.11
N GLY A 113 -7.32 12.87 11.80
CA GLY A 113 -8.25 11.91 11.18
C GLY A 113 -7.66 10.50 11.10
N PHE A 114 -8.53 9.49 10.96
CA PHE A 114 -8.13 8.10 10.74
C PHE A 114 -8.81 7.51 9.49
N HIS A 115 -8.20 6.47 8.92
CA HIS A 115 -8.76 5.72 7.80
C HIS A 115 -8.57 4.21 8.00
N HIS A 116 -9.64 3.43 7.88
CA HIS A 116 -9.55 1.97 7.81
C HIS A 116 -10.70 1.33 7.02
N SER A 117 -10.53 0.08 6.61
CA SER A 117 -11.49 -0.69 5.78
C SER A 117 -12.86 -0.98 6.42
N GLY A 118 -13.09 -0.52 7.64
CA GLY A 118 -14.38 -0.69 8.34
C GLY A 118 -15.28 0.54 8.28
N MET A 119 -14.77 1.66 7.79
CA MET A 119 -15.53 2.89 7.63
C MET A 119 -16.50 2.78 6.46
N SER A 120 -17.61 3.52 6.50
CA SER A 120 -18.52 3.60 5.36
C SER A 120 -17.84 4.30 4.18
N GLU A 121 -18.31 4.05 2.95
CA GLU A 121 -17.71 4.69 1.78
C GLU A 121 -17.81 6.24 1.84
N LYS A 122 -18.89 6.76 2.43
CA LYS A 122 -19.05 8.19 2.69
C LYS A 122 -17.96 8.72 3.62
N ASP A 123 -17.76 8.05 4.76
CA ASP A 123 -16.75 8.47 5.74
C ASP A 123 -15.33 8.33 5.18
N ARG A 124 -15.09 7.35 4.30
CA ARG A 124 -13.79 7.16 3.63
C ARG A 124 -13.47 8.25 2.63
N VAL A 125 -14.48 8.85 1.99
CA VAL A 125 -14.32 9.97 1.06
C VAL A 125 -14.12 11.27 1.82
N GLU A 126 -14.85 11.49 2.92
CA GLU A 126 -14.70 12.67 3.77
C GLU A 126 -13.35 12.70 4.52
N ALA A 127 -12.75 11.54 4.79
CA ALA A 127 -11.45 11.43 5.45
C ALA A 127 -10.22 11.60 4.53
N ARG A 128 -10.39 11.88 3.22
CA ARG A 128 -9.30 12.08 2.23
C ARG A 128 -8.93 13.55 2.06
#